data_AF-A0A5C1APS4-F1
#
_entry.id   AF-A0A5C1APS4-F1
#
_cell.length_a   1.000
_cell.length_b   1.000
_cell.length_c   1.000
_cell.angle_alpha   90.00
_cell.angle_beta   90.00
_cell.angle_gamma   90.00
#
_symmetry.space_group_name_H-M   'P 1'
#
loop_
_entity.id
_entity.type
_entity.pdbx_description
1 polymer ?
#
loop_
_entity_poly.entity_id
_entity_poly.type
_entity_poly.pdbx_seq_one_letter_code
_entity_poly.pdbx_strand_id
1 'polypeptide(L)'
;MTSPPPLIGTYLPPRVRLGDIVFCLYRDGDCKITSWHDGPIPWPRCSRVGGKGGGWGLLVNDTLKAAVMTESAAAVGYWFGVHPTTVWQWRRVFGVEHYGTEGSRLAHLAGSQVGADAMKAKEWTDEERDAKSATAKRIGLRPPGRWADGGWTIEELALLGTMPDKELAARIGRTWCAVRAKRSEKNVPAWGK
;
A
#
# COMPACT_ATOMS: atom_id res chain seq x y z
N MET A 1 -13.02 -9.01 17.75
CA MET A 1 -12.30 -7.82 18.24
C MET A 1 -11.05 -7.67 17.38
N THR A 2 -10.89 -6.54 16.67
CA THR A 2 -9.70 -6.28 15.87
C THR A 2 -8.51 -6.11 16.80
N SER A 3 -7.40 -6.82 16.56
CA SER A 3 -6.17 -6.67 17.34
C SER A 3 -5.70 -5.21 17.33
N PRO A 4 -5.18 -4.66 18.44
CA PRO A 4 -4.66 -3.30 18.46
C PRO A 4 -3.54 -3.13 17.42
N PRO A 5 -3.45 -1.97 16.74
CA PRO A 5 -2.36 -1.72 15.80
C PRO A 5 -1.01 -1.78 16.54
N PRO A 6 0.03 -2.41 15.97
CA PRO A 6 1.33 -2.53 16.62
C PRO A 6 1.99 -1.15 16.78
N LEU A 7 2.74 -0.98 17.87
CA LEU A 7 3.70 0.11 18.07
C LEU A 7 5.11 -0.37 17.78
N ILE A 8 5.91 0.47 17.13
CA ILE A 8 7.34 0.26 16.94
C ILE A 8 8.11 0.74 18.18
N GLY A 9 7.77 1.93 18.68
CA GLY A 9 8.38 2.55 19.85
C GLY A 9 7.64 2.27 21.16
N THR A 10 8.27 2.69 22.26
CA THR A 10 7.67 2.74 23.60
C THR A 10 7.51 4.19 24.02
N TYR A 11 6.32 4.55 24.50
CA TYR A 11 5.98 5.94 24.82
C TYR A 11 5.45 6.04 26.24
N LEU A 12 6.08 6.88 27.05
CA LEU A 12 5.65 7.15 28.42
C LEU A 12 4.94 8.49 28.51
N PRO A 13 3.81 8.58 29.25
CA PRO A 13 3.15 9.85 29.50
C PRO A 13 4.09 10.85 30.17
N PRO A 14 4.07 12.14 29.77
CA PRO A 14 4.89 13.16 30.38
C PRO A 14 4.44 13.44 31.83
N ARG A 15 5.38 13.79 32.70
CA ARG A 15 5.11 14.11 34.10
C ARG A 15 4.66 15.57 34.27
N VAL A 16 3.41 15.85 33.88
CA VAL A 16 2.78 17.18 34.00
C VAL A 16 1.52 17.12 34.86
N ARG A 17 1.09 18.26 35.41
CA ARG A 17 -0.13 18.41 36.22
C ARG A 17 -1.13 19.32 35.51
N LEU A 18 -2.39 19.25 35.95
CA LEU A 18 -3.42 20.18 35.48
C LEU A 18 -3.02 21.61 35.83
N GLY A 19 -3.13 22.50 34.85
CA GLY A 19 -2.79 23.90 34.98
C GLY A 19 -1.34 24.26 34.65
N ASP A 20 -0.44 23.29 34.52
CA ASP A 20 0.94 23.52 34.10
C ASP A 20 0.98 24.20 32.72
N ILE A 21 1.94 25.10 32.53
CA ILE A 21 2.22 25.74 31.24
C ILE A 21 3.40 25.01 30.62
N VAL A 22 3.22 24.50 29.41
CA VAL A 22 4.20 23.72 28.65
C VAL A 22 4.21 24.13 27.20
N PHE A 23 5.37 24.01 26.55
CA PHE A 23 5.48 24.30 25.12
C PHE A 23 4.91 23.14 24.27
N CYS A 24 4.06 23.46 23.29
CA CYS A 24 3.46 22.49 22.39
C CYS A 24 4.06 22.63 20.98
N LEU A 25 4.77 21.60 20.51
CA LEU A 25 5.48 21.60 19.22
C LEU A 25 4.54 21.75 18.01
N TYR A 26 3.30 21.25 18.11
CA TYR A 26 2.33 21.40 17.02
C TYR A 26 1.71 22.80 16.98
N ARG A 27 1.48 23.41 18.15
CA ARG A 27 0.88 24.74 18.23
C ARG A 27 1.92 25.85 18.14
N ASP A 28 3.20 25.52 18.27
CA ASP A 28 4.32 26.46 18.32
C ASP A 28 4.05 27.58 19.34
N GLY A 29 3.98 27.18 20.61
CA GLY A 29 3.75 28.09 21.71
C GLY A 29 3.30 27.46 23.02
N ASP A 30 3.27 28.30 24.04
CA ASP A 30 2.90 27.92 25.40
C ASP A 30 1.42 27.55 25.50
N CYS A 31 1.19 26.38 26.08
CA CYS A 31 -0.12 25.81 26.27
C CYS A 31 -0.31 25.41 27.73
N LYS A 32 -1.50 25.66 28.27
CA LYS A 32 -1.90 25.21 29.60
C LYS A 32 -2.47 23.80 29.53
N ILE A 33 -2.06 22.91 30.44
CA ILE A 33 -2.66 21.58 30.57
C ILE A 33 -4.08 21.72 31.13
N THR A 34 -5.06 21.21 30.39
CA THR A 34 -6.50 21.38 30.71
C THR A 34 -7.16 20.10 31.18
N SER A 35 -6.72 18.95 30.68
CA SER A 35 -7.31 17.64 30.96
C SER A 35 -6.38 16.54 30.46
N TRP A 36 -6.78 15.28 30.61
CA TRP A 36 -6.08 14.10 30.10
C TRP A 36 -7.02 13.31 29.18
N HIS A 37 -6.46 12.75 28.10
CA HIS A 37 -7.17 11.80 27.25
C HIS A 37 -6.97 10.38 27.80
N ASP A 38 -8.02 9.58 27.73
CA ASP A 38 -8.15 8.21 28.24
C ASP A 38 -7.80 7.14 27.19
N GLY A 39 -6.91 7.47 26.24
CA GLY A 39 -6.37 6.45 25.32
C GLY A 39 -5.58 5.39 26.11
N PRO A 40 -5.35 4.19 25.53
CA PRO A 40 -4.54 3.15 26.14
C PRO A 40 -3.17 3.63 26.67
N ILE A 41 -2.58 4.64 26.03
CA ILE A 41 -1.50 5.47 26.58
C ILE A 41 -2.10 6.84 26.95
N PRO A 42 -2.38 7.11 28.24
CA PRO A 42 -2.96 8.37 28.67
C PRO A 42 -2.06 9.55 28.30
N TRP A 43 -2.65 10.61 27.74
CA TRP A 43 -1.86 11.75 27.26
C TRP A 43 -2.53 13.09 27.62
N PRO A 44 -1.77 14.11 28.04
CA PRO A 44 -2.35 15.38 28.44
C PRO A 44 -2.92 16.14 27.23
N ARG A 45 -4.03 16.83 27.47
CA ARG A 45 -4.64 17.82 26.58
C ARG A 45 -4.25 19.23 27.02
N CYS A 46 -4.09 20.10 26.05
CA CYS A 46 -3.69 21.48 26.30
C CYS A 46 -4.41 22.47 25.36
N SER A 47 -4.45 23.73 25.80
CA SER A 47 -4.91 24.88 25.02
C SER A 47 -3.90 26.03 25.09
N ARG A 48 -3.84 26.88 24.06
CA ARG A 48 -2.87 27.99 24.00
C ARG A 48 -3.16 29.02 25.11
N VAL A 49 -2.12 29.49 25.81
CA VAL A 49 -2.26 30.53 26.83
C VAL A 49 -2.66 31.86 26.17
N GLY A 50 -3.63 32.58 26.75
CA GLY A 50 -4.04 33.91 26.30
C GLY A 50 -4.87 33.96 25.00
N GLY A 51 -5.14 32.82 24.37
CA GLY A 51 -5.94 32.75 23.14
C GLY A 51 -7.45 32.70 23.41
N LYS A 52 -8.24 33.46 22.64
CA LYS A 52 -9.68 33.25 22.52
C LYS A 52 -9.93 32.22 21.41
N GLY A 53 -10.11 30.96 21.80
CA GLY A 53 -10.44 29.89 20.85
C GLY A 53 -9.22 29.20 20.23
N GLY A 54 -9.38 27.89 20.02
CA GLY A 54 -8.33 26.96 19.59
C GLY A 54 -8.62 25.61 20.24
N GLY A 55 -8.95 24.61 19.42
CA GLY A 55 -9.47 23.33 19.89
C GLY A 55 -8.63 22.68 21.00
N TRP A 56 -9.33 22.03 21.93
CA TRP A 56 -8.74 21.28 23.03
C TRP A 56 -8.14 20.01 22.40
N GLY A 57 -6.81 19.89 22.33
CA GLY A 57 -6.16 18.73 21.70
C GLY A 57 -4.99 18.25 22.54
N LEU A 58 -4.42 17.11 22.18
CA LEU A 58 -3.26 16.60 22.88
C LEU A 58 -2.09 17.60 22.85
N LEU A 59 -1.30 17.57 23.91
CA LEU A 59 0.02 18.15 23.96
C LEU A 59 0.94 17.36 23.03
N VAL A 60 1.45 18.03 22.00
CA VAL A 60 2.51 17.46 21.16
C VAL A 60 3.86 17.93 21.72
N ASN A 61 4.45 17.12 22.59
CA ASN A 61 5.83 17.26 23.05
C ASN A 61 6.77 16.41 22.18
N ASP A 62 8.04 16.31 22.54
CA ASP A 62 9.02 15.50 21.79
C ASP A 62 8.64 14.01 21.72
N THR A 63 8.09 13.45 22.80
CA THR A 63 7.69 12.04 22.84
C THR A 63 6.53 11.75 21.90
N LEU A 64 5.47 12.57 21.90
CA LEU A 64 4.36 12.38 20.98
C LEU A 64 4.77 12.71 19.55
N LYS A 65 5.63 13.71 19.33
CA LYS A 65 6.19 13.99 18.02
C LYS A 65 6.96 12.78 17.50
N ALA A 66 7.80 12.14 18.31
CA ALA A 66 8.49 10.92 17.92
C ALA A 66 7.49 9.84 17.46
N ALA A 67 6.43 9.58 18.22
CA ALA A 67 5.36 8.65 17.82
C ALA A 67 4.72 9.02 16.47
N VAL A 68 4.41 10.30 16.28
CA VAL A 68 3.81 10.80 15.04
C VAL A 68 4.73 10.60 13.83
N MET A 69 6.05 10.70 14.03
CA MET A 69 7.07 10.56 12.99
C MET A 69 7.46 9.11 12.69
N THR A 70 7.23 8.17 13.62
CA THR A 70 7.64 6.75 13.46
C THR A 70 6.45 5.83 13.20
N GLU A 71 5.37 5.97 13.94
CA GLU A 71 4.30 4.97 14.02
C GLU A 71 3.35 5.01 12.82
N SER A 72 2.44 4.06 12.72
CA SER A 72 1.31 4.16 11.78
C SER A 72 0.28 5.18 12.30
N ALA A 73 -0.46 5.83 11.39
CA ALA A 73 -1.55 6.72 11.81
C ALA A 73 -2.64 5.98 12.63
N ALA A 74 -2.86 4.69 12.33
CA ALA A 74 -3.77 3.84 13.08
C ALA A 74 -3.26 3.59 14.52
N ALA A 75 -1.96 3.34 14.69
CA ALA A 75 -1.36 3.15 16.00
C ALA A 75 -1.40 4.45 16.82
N VAL A 76 -0.99 5.58 16.25
CA VAL A 76 -1.07 6.88 16.96
C VAL A 76 -2.51 7.16 17.39
N GLY A 77 -3.48 6.90 16.50
CA GLY A 77 -4.88 7.13 16.80
C GLY A 77 -5.43 6.22 17.90
N TYR A 78 -5.14 4.91 17.80
CA TYR A 78 -5.59 3.92 18.78
C TYR A 78 -4.96 4.16 20.16
N TRP A 79 -3.63 4.28 20.24
CA TRP A 79 -2.91 4.31 21.52
C TRP A 79 -3.03 5.65 22.24
N PHE A 80 -3.04 6.77 21.53
CA PHE A 80 -3.12 8.11 22.14
C PHE A 80 -4.53 8.71 22.11
N GLY A 81 -5.50 8.06 21.44
CA GLY A 81 -6.88 8.52 21.38
C GLY A 81 -7.09 9.73 20.46
N VAL A 82 -6.52 9.70 19.25
CA VAL A 82 -6.70 10.78 18.27
C VAL A 82 -7.25 10.27 16.95
N HIS A 83 -8.01 11.13 16.25
CA HIS A 83 -8.47 10.76 14.91
C HIS A 83 -7.29 10.70 13.92
N PRO A 84 -7.26 9.75 12.96
CA PRO A 84 -6.19 9.66 11.97
C PRO A 84 -5.94 10.96 11.18
N THR A 85 -6.98 11.73 10.91
CA THR A 85 -6.86 13.06 10.27
C THR A 85 -6.04 14.05 11.11
N THR A 86 -6.13 13.99 12.44
CA THR A 86 -5.31 14.82 13.34
C THR A 86 -3.83 14.46 13.18
N VAL A 87 -3.52 13.17 13.11
CA VAL A 87 -2.14 12.69 12.88
C VAL A 87 -1.62 13.18 11.53
N TRP A 88 -2.46 13.17 10.49
CA TRP A 88 -2.10 13.71 9.18
C TRP A 88 -1.81 15.22 9.22
N GLN A 89 -2.62 16.01 9.93
CA GLN A 89 -2.36 17.45 10.12
C GLN A 89 -1.03 17.70 10.82
N TRP A 90 -0.73 16.95 11.90
CA TRP A 90 0.55 17.04 12.61
C TRP A 90 1.72 16.68 11.70
N ARG A 91 1.60 15.59 10.93
CA ARG A 91 2.62 15.15 9.98
C ARG A 91 2.94 16.20 8.92
N ARG A 92 1.93 16.88 8.39
CA ARG A 92 2.15 17.99 7.45
C ARG A 92 2.97 19.12 8.05
N VAL A 93 2.70 19.49 9.30
CA VAL A 93 3.47 20.51 10.01
C VAL A 93 4.91 20.03 10.27
N PHE A 94 5.10 18.74 10.56
CA PHE A 94 6.43 18.17 10.80
C PHE A 94 7.16 17.69 9.53
N GLY A 95 6.63 17.98 8.34
CA GLY A 95 7.29 17.65 7.07
C GLY A 95 7.24 16.18 6.65
N VAL A 96 6.27 15.41 7.17
CA VAL A 96 6.05 14.01 6.76
C VAL A 96 4.97 13.96 5.67
N GLU A 97 5.36 13.49 4.50
CA GLU A 97 4.47 13.24 3.37
C GLU A 97 3.91 11.81 3.37
N HIS A 98 2.69 11.61 2.86
CA HIS A 98 2.08 10.30 2.57
C HIS A 98 2.33 9.19 3.63
N TYR A 99 2.79 8.00 3.20
CA TYR A 99 3.24 6.90 4.06
C TYR A 99 4.70 7.11 4.53
N GLY A 100 5.07 8.36 4.83
CA GLY A 100 6.44 8.76 5.10
C GLY A 100 7.05 8.17 6.36
N THR A 101 6.22 7.59 7.25
CA THR A 101 6.67 6.95 8.49
C THR A 101 6.80 5.44 8.32
N GLU A 102 7.73 4.85 9.07
CA GLU A 102 7.98 3.41 9.02
C GLU A 102 6.72 2.60 9.36
N GLY A 103 6.03 2.95 10.44
CA GLY A 103 4.80 2.26 10.82
C GLY A 103 3.70 2.37 9.78
N SER A 104 3.59 3.50 9.05
CA SER A 104 2.65 3.62 7.94
C SER A 104 3.01 2.73 6.75
N ARG A 105 4.31 2.57 6.43
CA ARG A 105 4.76 1.64 5.38
C ARG A 105 4.50 0.19 5.76
N LEU A 106 4.84 -0.20 6.99
CA LEU A 106 4.63 -1.56 7.50
C LEU A 106 3.13 -1.91 7.53
N ALA A 107 2.28 -0.99 8.01
CA ALA A 107 0.83 -1.19 8.02
C ALA A 107 0.26 -1.34 6.60
N HIS A 108 0.75 -0.54 5.64
CA HIS A 108 0.34 -0.66 4.24
C HIS A 108 0.77 -2.00 3.65
N LEU A 109 2.04 -2.39 3.80
CA LEU A 109 2.57 -3.67 3.33
C LEU A 109 1.81 -4.86 3.92
N ALA A 110 1.54 -4.84 5.22
CA ALA A 110 0.75 -5.88 5.88
C ALA A 110 -0.66 -5.96 5.29
N GLY A 111 -1.34 -4.82 5.09
CA GLY A 111 -2.65 -4.78 4.45
C GLY A 111 -2.64 -5.31 3.01
N SER A 112 -1.64 -4.91 2.23
CA SER A 112 -1.44 -5.40 0.86
C SER A 112 -1.18 -6.90 0.82
N GLN A 113 -0.38 -7.43 1.74
CA GLN A 113 -0.06 -8.85 1.83
C GLN A 113 -1.28 -9.68 2.20
N VAL A 114 -2.06 -9.25 3.22
CA VAL A 114 -3.34 -9.89 3.58
C VAL A 114 -4.30 -9.92 2.39
N GLY A 115 -4.40 -8.80 1.65
CA GLY A 115 -5.20 -8.75 0.43
C GLY A 115 -4.70 -9.72 -0.65
N ALA A 116 -3.39 -9.78 -0.87
CA ALA A 116 -2.79 -10.70 -1.85
C ALA A 116 -2.99 -12.17 -1.47
N ASP A 117 -2.83 -12.51 -0.19
CA ASP A 117 -3.01 -13.87 0.31
C ASP A 117 -4.48 -14.30 0.25
N ALA A 118 -5.40 -13.40 0.60
CA ALA A 118 -6.83 -13.65 0.42
C ALA A 118 -7.19 -13.90 -1.06
N MET A 119 -6.58 -13.14 -1.98
CA MET A 119 -6.77 -13.33 -3.42
C MET A 119 -6.21 -14.66 -3.93
N LYS A 120 -5.09 -15.13 -3.37
CA LYS A 120 -4.48 -16.44 -3.71
C LYS A 120 -5.25 -17.61 -3.11
N ALA A 121 -5.75 -17.47 -1.89
CA ALA A 121 -6.50 -18.50 -1.18
C ALA A 121 -7.90 -18.71 -1.76
N LYS A 122 -8.48 -17.69 -2.43
CA LYS A 122 -9.78 -17.84 -3.08
C LYS A 122 -9.70 -18.83 -4.24
N GLU A 123 -10.41 -19.94 -4.11
CA GLU A 123 -10.76 -20.80 -5.22
C GLU A 123 -11.84 -20.12 -6.08
N TRP A 124 -11.65 -20.13 -7.39
CA TRP A 124 -12.53 -19.44 -8.35
C TRP A 124 -13.32 -20.48 -9.13
N THR A 125 -14.64 -20.37 -9.12
CA THR A 125 -15.49 -21.16 -10.02
C THR A 125 -15.24 -20.75 -11.47
N ASP A 126 -15.59 -21.62 -12.41
CA ASP A 126 -15.43 -21.31 -13.83
C ASP A 126 -16.31 -20.13 -14.26
N GLU A 127 -17.55 -20.04 -13.74
CA GLU A 127 -18.46 -18.92 -13.97
C GLU A 127 -17.89 -17.56 -13.49
N GLU A 128 -17.31 -17.52 -12.28
CA GLU A 128 -16.69 -16.29 -11.76
C GLU A 128 -15.46 -15.88 -12.60
N ARG A 129 -14.70 -16.87 -13.10
CA ARG A 129 -13.53 -16.65 -13.94
C ARG A 129 -13.94 -16.08 -15.30
N ASP A 130 -15.02 -16.59 -15.88
CA ASP A 130 -15.59 -16.09 -17.12
C ASP A 130 -16.15 -14.68 -16.98
N ALA A 131 -16.85 -14.38 -15.89
CA ALA A 131 -17.33 -13.03 -15.58
C ALA A 131 -16.18 -12.03 -15.43
N LYS A 132 -15.08 -12.42 -14.78
CA LYS A 132 -13.85 -11.62 -14.72
C LYS A 132 -13.23 -11.41 -16.09
N SER A 133 -13.15 -12.45 -16.92
CA SER A 133 -12.65 -12.38 -18.29
C SER A 133 -13.49 -11.41 -19.15
N ALA A 134 -14.82 -11.50 -19.06
CA ALA A 134 -15.74 -10.59 -19.73
C ALA A 134 -15.55 -9.15 -19.26
N THR A 135 -15.40 -8.94 -17.95
CA THR A 135 -15.13 -7.61 -17.37
C THR A 135 -13.81 -7.06 -17.90
N ALA A 136 -12.72 -7.82 -17.86
CA ALA A 136 -11.41 -7.40 -18.35
C ALA A 136 -11.43 -7.03 -19.85
N LYS A 137 -12.17 -7.78 -20.68
CA LYS A 137 -12.39 -7.45 -22.09
C LYS A 137 -13.17 -6.14 -22.24
N ARG A 138 -14.25 -5.95 -21.48
CA ARG A 138 -15.10 -4.75 -21.51
C ARG A 138 -14.32 -3.48 -21.15
N ILE A 139 -13.42 -3.54 -20.17
CA ILE A 139 -12.65 -2.37 -19.70
C ILE A 139 -11.26 -2.26 -20.34
N GLY A 140 -10.95 -3.08 -21.35
CA GLY A 140 -9.68 -3.00 -22.07
C GLY A 140 -8.45 -3.34 -21.23
N LEU A 141 -8.60 -4.05 -20.10
CA LEU A 141 -7.49 -4.49 -19.25
C LEU A 141 -6.70 -5.65 -19.84
N ARG A 142 -7.06 -6.12 -21.04
CA ARG A 142 -6.26 -7.13 -21.73
C ARG A 142 -4.87 -6.52 -21.95
N PRO A 143 -3.81 -7.10 -21.34
CA PRO A 143 -2.47 -6.64 -21.62
C PRO A 143 -2.26 -6.70 -23.14
N PRO A 144 -1.50 -5.77 -23.74
CA PRO A 144 -1.03 -6.00 -25.09
C PRO A 144 -0.48 -7.43 -25.13
N GLY A 145 -0.88 -8.19 -26.16
CA GLY A 145 -0.36 -9.54 -26.31
C GLY A 145 1.16 -9.47 -26.17
N ARG A 146 1.79 -10.48 -25.57
CA ARG A 146 3.26 -10.57 -25.42
C ARG A 146 4.04 -10.29 -26.72
N TRP A 147 3.34 -10.31 -27.86
CA TRP A 147 3.81 -10.11 -29.23
C TRP A 147 3.19 -8.89 -29.94
N ALA A 148 2.60 -7.94 -29.19
CA ALA A 148 1.92 -6.78 -29.79
C ALA A 148 2.88 -5.89 -30.59
N ASP A 149 4.11 -5.73 -30.10
CA ASP A 149 5.13 -4.89 -30.74
C ASP A 149 6.15 -5.69 -31.58
N GLY A 150 5.93 -7.00 -31.72
CA GLY A 150 6.89 -7.94 -32.34
C GLY A 150 6.23 -9.23 -32.80
N GLY A 151 5.08 -9.11 -33.47
CA GLY A 151 4.34 -10.22 -34.06
C GLY A 151 5.20 -11.10 -34.96
N TRP A 152 4.62 -12.17 -35.50
CA TRP A 152 5.33 -13.03 -36.45
C TRP A 152 5.77 -12.22 -37.68
N THR A 153 7.08 -12.11 -37.89
CA THR A 153 7.62 -11.46 -39.10
C THR A 153 7.44 -12.37 -40.31
N ILE A 154 7.58 -11.81 -41.51
CA ILE A 154 7.49 -12.58 -42.76
C ILE A 154 8.58 -13.66 -42.79
N GLU A 155 9.78 -13.34 -42.33
CA GLU A 155 10.92 -14.26 -42.26
C GLU A 155 10.64 -15.41 -41.30
N GLU A 156 10.05 -15.13 -40.14
CA GLU A 156 9.71 -16.16 -39.15
C GLU A 156 8.56 -17.05 -39.62
N LEU A 157 7.58 -16.50 -40.33
CA LEU A 157 6.52 -17.28 -40.96
C LEU A 157 7.07 -18.21 -42.05
N ALA A 158 8.07 -17.75 -42.82
CA ALA A 158 8.71 -18.55 -43.85
C ALA A 158 9.51 -19.75 -43.29
N LEU A 159 9.94 -19.68 -42.02
CA LEU A 159 10.65 -20.76 -41.36
C LEU A 159 9.72 -21.87 -40.83
N LEU A 160 8.40 -21.64 -40.73
CA LEU A 160 7.46 -22.64 -40.25
C LEU A 160 7.51 -23.91 -41.12
N GLY A 161 7.64 -25.08 -40.50
CA GLY A 161 7.71 -26.36 -41.21
C GLY A 161 9.04 -26.65 -41.91
N THR A 162 10.03 -25.76 -41.85
CA THR A 162 11.38 -25.98 -42.45
C THR A 162 12.30 -26.81 -41.56
N MET A 163 12.03 -26.85 -40.25
CA MET A 163 12.79 -27.57 -39.23
C MET A 163 11.86 -27.96 -38.07
N PRO A 164 12.29 -28.82 -37.13
CA PRO A 164 11.50 -29.14 -35.94
C PRO A 164 11.04 -27.89 -35.18
N ASP A 165 9.77 -27.88 -34.74
CA ASP A 165 9.17 -26.74 -34.03
C ASP A 165 9.99 -26.30 -32.78
N LYS A 166 10.70 -27.24 -32.12
CA LYS A 166 11.60 -26.95 -30.99
C LYS A 166 12.87 -26.21 -31.41
N GLU A 167 13.47 -26.57 -32.54
CA GLU A 167 14.68 -25.92 -33.05
C GLU A 167 14.35 -24.52 -33.59
N LEU A 168 13.24 -24.40 -34.31
CA LEU A 168 12.75 -23.11 -34.77
C LEU A 168 12.44 -22.18 -33.59
N ALA A 169 11.77 -22.71 -32.56
CA ALA A 169 11.46 -21.98 -31.33
C ALA A 169 12.72 -21.42 -30.66
N ALA A 170 13.78 -22.24 -30.51
CA ALA A 170 15.05 -21.81 -29.95
C ALA A 170 15.72 -20.70 -30.78
N ARG A 171 15.60 -20.78 -32.12
CA ARG A 171 16.21 -19.83 -33.05
C ARG A 171 15.55 -18.45 -33.04
N ILE A 172 14.22 -18.39 -32.94
CA ILE A 172 13.45 -17.13 -33.01
C ILE A 172 13.04 -16.61 -31.61
N GLY A 173 13.52 -17.24 -30.53
CA GLY A 173 13.21 -16.83 -29.16
C GLY A 173 11.75 -17.03 -28.77
N ARG A 174 11.06 -18.02 -29.34
CA ARG A 174 9.65 -18.34 -29.03
C ARG A 174 9.52 -19.69 -28.32
N THR A 175 8.35 -19.96 -27.76
CA THR A 175 8.04 -21.29 -27.20
C THR A 175 7.63 -22.25 -28.32
N TRP A 176 7.98 -23.53 -28.20
CA TRP A 176 7.61 -24.55 -29.20
C TRP A 176 6.08 -24.65 -29.40
N CYS A 177 5.28 -24.44 -28.33
CA CYS A 177 3.83 -24.36 -28.43
C CYS A 177 3.34 -23.19 -29.30
N ALA A 178 4.01 -22.02 -29.23
CA ALA A 178 3.67 -20.87 -30.05
C ALA A 178 3.99 -21.12 -31.54
N VAL A 179 5.12 -21.76 -31.83
CA VAL A 179 5.49 -22.19 -33.18
C VAL A 179 4.49 -23.19 -33.73
N ARG A 180 4.15 -24.24 -32.97
CA ARG A 180 3.15 -25.24 -33.35
C ARG A 180 1.77 -24.61 -33.60
N ALA A 181 1.33 -23.73 -32.70
CA ALA A 181 0.06 -23.03 -32.84
C ALA A 181 0.03 -22.17 -34.11
N LYS A 182 1.11 -21.43 -34.40
CA LYS A 182 1.18 -20.61 -35.61
C LYS A 182 1.26 -21.45 -36.88
N ARG A 183 2.02 -22.54 -36.85
CA ARG A 183 2.12 -23.52 -37.94
C ARG A 183 0.75 -24.10 -38.28
N SER A 184 -0.02 -24.50 -37.28
CA SER A 184 -1.41 -24.96 -37.45
C SER A 184 -2.35 -23.86 -37.94
N GLU A 185 -2.26 -22.64 -37.40
CA GLU A 185 -3.03 -21.48 -37.86
C GLU A 185 -2.77 -21.15 -39.35
N LYS A 186 -1.53 -21.34 -39.81
CA LYS A 186 -1.12 -21.15 -41.21
C LYS A 186 -1.29 -22.39 -42.09
N ASN A 187 -1.86 -23.47 -41.56
CA ASN A 187 -2.03 -24.76 -42.25
C ASN A 187 -0.72 -25.33 -42.83
N VAL A 188 0.41 -25.06 -42.18
CA VAL A 188 1.70 -25.60 -42.58
C VAL A 188 1.85 -27.00 -41.97
N PRO A 189 2.18 -28.04 -42.76
CA PRO A 189 2.45 -29.38 -42.23
C PRO A 189 3.58 -29.38 -41.20
N ALA A 190 3.55 -30.34 -40.27
CA ALA A 190 4.71 -30.53 -39.40
C ALA A 190 5.92 -30.91 -40.25
N TRP A 191 7.12 -30.51 -39.81
CA TRP A 191 8.35 -30.93 -40.46
C TRP A 191 8.43 -32.47 -40.45
N GLY A 192 8.26 -33.05 -41.63
CA GLY A 192 8.38 -34.48 -41.88
C GLY A 192 9.76 -34.73 -42.47
N LYS A 193 10.50 -35.66 -41.89
CA LYS A 193 11.75 -36.16 -42.45
C LYS A 193 11.46 -37.30 -43.42
#